data_AF-A0A1G2BQ22-F1
#
_entry.id   AF-A0A1G2BQ22-F1
#
_cell.length_a   1.000
_cell.length_b   1.000
_cell.length_c   1.000
_cell.angle_alpha   90.00
_cell.angle_beta   90.00
_cell.angle_gamma   90.00
#
_symmetry.space_group_name_H-M   'P 1'
#
loop_
_entity.id
_entity.type
_entity.pdbx_description
1 polymer ?
#
loop_
_entity_poly.entity_id
_entity_poly.type
_entity_poly.pdbx_seq_one_letter_code
_entity_poly.pdbx_strand_id
1 'polypeptide(L)'
;MNDKLVLDLETKKTFDDVGGHHNSHKLGVSLVGVYSYARDEYRGFRENEMDELKSWLIDADLIVGFNSKNFDFTVLQPYYKGFDLSKLPHLDIMEDVVYALGHRLKLETLAQATLGRGKSGDGLDAIRYFQEGNWEMLEKYCLDDVRITKEIYDYGVSHGNIWYTNNGVKDKIAIKWAEGETVEDIVRRAVSRGLQLEIDYIDDDGSSTTRRIDIQKITDNKIKAYCHLRKALRVFDLTKIKKARDVGPMQSYQKTLL
;
A
#
# COMPACT_ATOMS: atom_id res chain seq x y z
N MET A 1 -17.86 -12.70 -3.94
CA MET A 1 -16.43 -12.59 -3.61
C MET A 1 -16.37 -11.92 -2.27
N ASN A 2 -15.69 -12.53 -1.32
CA ASN A 2 -15.45 -11.92 -0.02
C ASN A 2 -14.40 -10.80 -0.18
N ASP A 3 -14.37 -9.89 0.78
CA ASP A 3 -13.68 -8.62 0.67
C ASP A 3 -12.20 -8.72 1.09
N LYS A 4 -11.36 -7.80 0.63
CA LYS A 4 -10.06 -7.54 1.24
C LYS A 4 -10.15 -6.20 1.95
N LEU A 5 -9.67 -6.13 3.19
CA LEU A 5 -9.65 -4.90 3.96
C LEU A 5 -8.21 -4.45 4.20
N VAL A 6 -7.99 -3.14 4.17
CA VAL A 6 -6.79 -2.52 4.72
C VAL A 6 -7.22 -1.71 5.92
N LEU A 7 -6.55 -1.84 7.08
CA LEU A 7 -6.86 -1.00 8.24
C LEU A 7 -5.64 -0.38 8.90
N ASP A 8 -5.94 0.69 9.63
CA ASP A 8 -5.10 1.33 10.63
C ASP A 8 -5.98 1.77 11.82
N LEU A 9 -5.39 1.94 13.01
CA LEU A 9 -6.09 2.24 14.24
C LEU A 9 -5.41 3.35 15.02
N GLU A 10 -6.21 4.33 15.43
CA GLU A 10 -5.80 5.38 16.35
C GLU A 10 -6.32 5.15 17.77
N THR A 11 -5.51 5.56 18.74
CA THR A 11 -5.80 5.32 20.16
C THR A 11 -6.24 6.57 20.91
N LYS A 12 -6.96 6.37 22.02
CA LYS A 12 -7.42 7.47 22.89
C LYS A 12 -6.36 7.97 23.86
N LYS A 13 -5.36 7.13 24.17
CA LYS A 13 -4.38 7.33 25.25
C LYS A 13 -2.99 7.05 24.75
N THR A 14 -2.00 7.62 25.41
CA THR A 14 -0.58 7.30 25.18
C THR A 14 -0.19 6.00 25.91
N PHE A 15 0.98 5.46 25.58
CA PHE A 15 1.55 4.37 26.36
C PHE A 15 1.85 4.77 27.81
N ASP A 16 2.24 6.01 28.06
CA ASP A 16 2.52 6.50 29.40
C ASP A 16 1.25 6.50 30.26
N ASP A 17 0.11 6.88 29.70
CA ASP A 17 -1.20 6.87 30.37
C ASP A 17 -1.64 5.48 30.83
N VAL A 18 -1.18 4.42 30.15
CA VAL A 18 -1.53 3.03 30.45
C VAL A 18 -0.41 2.28 31.18
N GLY A 19 0.69 2.94 31.53
CA GLY A 19 1.82 2.33 32.23
C GLY A 19 2.72 1.46 31.34
N GLY A 20 2.81 1.78 30.04
CA GLY A 20 3.75 1.19 29.08
C GLY A 20 3.15 0.17 28.11
N HIS A 21 3.98 -0.29 27.16
CA HIS A 21 3.57 -1.13 26.02
C HIS A 21 2.85 -2.44 26.39
N HIS A 22 3.16 -3.05 27.54
CA HIS A 22 2.51 -4.29 27.98
C HIS A 22 1.00 -4.11 28.26
N ASN A 23 0.53 -2.87 28.39
CA ASN A 23 -0.87 -2.50 28.61
C ASN A 23 -1.56 -1.95 27.35
N SER A 24 -1.08 -2.29 26.14
CA SER A 24 -1.66 -1.80 24.86
C SER A 24 -3.19 -1.96 24.78
N HIS A 25 -3.74 -3.06 25.31
CA HIS A 25 -5.19 -3.31 25.38
C HIS A 25 -5.99 -2.27 26.20
N LYS A 26 -5.34 -1.38 26.97
CA LYS A 26 -5.97 -0.31 27.76
C LYS A 26 -5.98 1.05 27.08
N LEU A 27 -5.33 1.18 25.92
CA LEU A 27 -5.20 2.44 25.17
C LEU A 27 -6.58 2.96 24.73
N GLY A 28 -7.47 2.03 24.36
CA GLY A 28 -8.80 2.35 23.84
C GLY A 28 -8.72 2.91 22.42
N VAL A 29 -9.77 2.66 21.65
CA VAL A 29 -9.82 3.00 20.22
C VAL A 29 -10.49 4.36 20.04
N SER A 30 -9.81 5.33 19.42
CA SER A 30 -10.41 6.61 19.04
C SER A 30 -11.06 6.50 17.66
N LEU A 31 -10.37 5.90 16.69
CA LEU A 31 -10.85 5.67 15.33
C LEU A 31 -10.20 4.42 14.73
N VAL A 32 -10.94 3.68 13.92
CA VAL A 32 -10.40 2.66 13.00
C VAL A 32 -10.65 3.11 11.57
N GLY A 33 -9.59 3.35 10.81
CA GLY A 33 -9.69 3.60 9.38
C GLY A 33 -9.67 2.30 8.62
N VAL A 34 -10.53 2.15 7.62
CA VAL A 34 -10.60 0.96 6.77
C VAL A 34 -10.74 1.36 5.30
N TYR A 35 -10.06 0.63 4.42
CA TYR A 35 -10.39 0.57 3.00
C TYR A 35 -10.93 -0.80 2.63
N SER A 36 -12.04 -0.84 1.90
CA SER A 36 -12.65 -2.05 1.35
C SER A 36 -12.40 -2.14 -0.15
N TYR A 37 -11.79 -3.24 -0.61
CA TYR A 37 -11.57 -3.49 -2.03
C TYR A 37 -12.88 -3.81 -2.77
N ALA A 38 -13.81 -4.52 -2.12
CA ALA A 38 -15.09 -4.87 -2.72
C ALA A 38 -16.03 -3.67 -2.88
N ARG A 39 -15.93 -2.69 -1.97
CA ARG A 39 -16.74 -1.46 -1.99
C ARG A 39 -16.03 -0.29 -2.70
N ASP A 40 -14.72 -0.38 -2.90
CA ASP A 40 -13.85 0.72 -3.33
C ASP A 40 -14.05 1.98 -2.47
N GLU A 41 -14.09 1.78 -1.14
CA GLU A 41 -14.50 2.79 -0.17
C GLU A 41 -13.50 2.89 0.99
N TYR A 42 -13.18 4.12 1.39
CA TYR A 42 -12.51 4.43 2.65
C TYR A 42 -13.55 4.84 3.69
N ARG A 43 -13.41 4.32 4.91
CA ARG A 43 -14.33 4.61 6.01
C ARG A 43 -13.62 4.66 7.36
N GLY A 44 -13.88 5.69 8.15
CA GLY A 44 -13.55 5.74 9.57
C GLY A 44 -14.67 5.17 10.43
N PHE A 45 -14.33 4.35 11.42
CA PHE A 45 -15.24 3.82 12.43
C PHE A 45 -14.86 4.33 13.80
N ARG A 46 -15.77 5.04 14.47
CA ARG A 46 -15.61 5.46 15.86
C ARG A 46 -16.06 4.35 16.80
N GLU A 47 -15.78 4.53 18.09
CA GLU A 47 -16.04 3.52 19.11
C GLU A 47 -17.50 3.02 19.17
N ASN A 48 -18.48 3.88 18.84
CA ASN A 48 -19.89 3.52 18.80
C ASN A 48 -20.31 2.76 17.53
N GLU A 49 -19.40 2.55 16.58
CA GLU A 49 -19.62 1.89 15.28
C GLU A 49 -18.90 0.52 15.19
N MET A 50 -18.39 0.01 16.32
CA MET A 50 -17.60 -1.22 16.36
C MET A 50 -18.37 -2.46 15.88
N ASP A 51 -19.70 -2.51 16.04
CA ASP A 51 -20.52 -3.61 15.52
C ASP A 51 -20.58 -3.62 13.98
N GLU A 52 -20.58 -2.45 13.34
CA GLU A 52 -20.51 -2.33 11.89
C GLU A 52 -19.13 -2.76 11.38
N LEU A 53 -18.06 -2.27 12.03
CA LEU A 53 -16.68 -2.71 11.74
C LEU A 53 -16.54 -4.23 11.88
N LYS A 54 -17.14 -4.84 12.92
CA LYS A 54 -17.11 -6.30 13.11
C LYS A 54 -17.72 -7.04 11.92
N SER A 55 -18.81 -6.50 11.36
CA SER A 55 -19.46 -7.10 10.18
C SER A 55 -18.51 -7.07 8.97
N TRP A 56 -17.79 -5.96 8.75
CA TRP A 56 -16.78 -5.88 7.70
C TRP A 56 -15.63 -6.87 7.94
N LEU A 57 -15.13 -6.99 9.17
CA LEU A 57 -14.06 -7.92 9.52
C LEU A 57 -14.44 -9.39 9.34
N ILE A 58 -15.71 -9.75 9.56
CA ILE A 58 -16.23 -11.12 9.36
C ILE A 58 -16.33 -11.47 7.87
N ASP A 59 -16.72 -10.50 7.04
CA ASP A 59 -16.89 -10.69 5.59
C ASP A 59 -15.56 -10.65 4.81
N ALA A 60 -14.45 -10.32 5.48
CA ALA A 60 -13.14 -10.18 4.87
C ALA A 60 -12.43 -11.53 4.72
N ASP A 61 -11.99 -11.84 3.49
CA ASP A 61 -11.07 -12.96 3.21
C ASP A 61 -9.64 -12.66 3.65
N LEU A 62 -9.28 -11.38 3.71
CA LEU A 62 -7.95 -10.94 4.11
C LEU A 62 -8.01 -9.55 4.70
N ILE A 63 -7.34 -9.38 5.83
CA ILE A 63 -7.06 -8.07 6.42
C ILE A 63 -5.59 -7.77 6.23
N VAL A 64 -5.30 -6.55 5.78
CA VAL A 64 -3.95 -6.04 5.55
C VAL A 64 -3.74 -4.86 6.50
N GLY A 65 -2.59 -4.82 7.17
CA GLY A 65 -2.21 -3.67 7.97
C GLY A 65 -0.69 -3.55 8.14
N PHE A 66 -0.27 -2.57 8.93
CA PHE A 66 1.13 -2.28 9.19
C PHE A 66 1.41 -2.29 10.68
N ASN A 67 2.07 -3.34 11.18
CA ASN A 67 2.18 -3.65 12.61
C ASN A 67 0.83 -3.88 13.32
N SER A 68 -0.20 -4.18 12.54
CA SER A 68 -1.59 -4.30 12.96
C SER A 68 -1.89 -5.53 13.79
N LYS A 69 -1.20 -6.66 13.57
CA LYS A 69 -1.43 -7.87 14.39
C LYS A 69 -1.02 -7.65 15.83
N ASN A 70 0.16 -7.08 16.02
CA ASN A 70 0.77 -6.94 17.34
C ASN A 70 0.33 -5.67 18.07
N PHE A 71 -0.18 -4.67 17.35
CA PHE A 71 -0.67 -3.42 17.93
C PHE A 71 -2.19 -3.27 17.78
N ASP A 72 -2.67 -2.91 16.60
CA ASP A 72 -4.06 -2.53 16.33
C ASP A 72 -5.05 -3.58 16.83
N PHE A 73 -4.84 -4.85 16.48
CA PHE A 73 -5.72 -5.95 16.88
C PHE A 73 -5.66 -6.23 18.38
N THR A 74 -4.52 -6.00 19.03
CA THR A 74 -4.39 -6.05 20.49
C THR A 74 -5.24 -4.96 21.16
N VAL A 75 -5.27 -3.76 20.58
CA VAL A 75 -6.08 -2.63 21.09
C VAL A 75 -7.57 -2.82 20.79
N LEU A 76 -7.90 -3.42 19.66
CA LEU A 76 -9.27 -3.64 19.19
C LEU A 76 -9.95 -4.85 19.85
N GLN A 77 -9.20 -5.90 20.21
CA GLN A 77 -9.72 -7.14 20.77
C GLN A 77 -10.69 -6.98 21.97
N PRO A 78 -10.49 -6.04 22.93
CA PRO A 78 -11.42 -5.82 24.03
C PRO A 78 -12.86 -5.44 23.62
N TYR A 79 -13.05 -4.89 22.41
CA TYR A 79 -14.35 -4.50 21.88
C TYR A 79 -15.18 -5.70 21.40
N TYR A 80 -14.54 -6.84 21.15
CA TYR A 80 -15.18 -8.03 20.56
C TYR A 80 -15.15 -9.25 21.47
N LYS A 81 -15.92 -9.19 22.56
CA LYS A 81 -16.08 -10.32 23.47
C LYS A 81 -16.65 -11.54 22.74
N GLY A 82 -15.98 -12.69 22.88
CA GLY A 82 -16.39 -13.94 22.23
C GLY A 82 -16.03 -14.05 20.75
N PHE A 83 -15.29 -13.08 20.19
CA PHE A 83 -14.79 -13.12 18.83
C PHE A 83 -13.29 -12.84 18.82
N ASP A 84 -12.51 -13.87 18.51
CA ASP A 84 -11.05 -13.82 18.56
C ASP A 84 -10.51 -13.29 17.22
N LEU A 85 -10.05 -12.04 17.23
CA LEU A 85 -9.54 -11.36 16.04
C LEU A 85 -8.26 -12.02 15.50
N SER A 86 -7.50 -12.73 16.32
CA SER A 86 -6.27 -13.41 15.90
C SER A 86 -6.52 -14.56 14.92
N LYS A 87 -7.77 -15.02 14.82
CA LYS A 87 -8.19 -16.09 13.89
C LYS A 87 -8.52 -15.58 12.49
N LEU A 88 -8.63 -14.26 12.31
CA LEU A 88 -8.91 -13.68 11.00
C LEU A 88 -7.67 -13.80 10.10
N PRO A 89 -7.83 -14.09 8.79
CA PRO A 89 -6.72 -14.05 7.86
C PRO A 89 -6.12 -12.64 7.82
N HIS A 90 -4.86 -12.52 8.21
CA HIS A 90 -4.23 -11.22 8.43
C HIS A 90 -2.81 -11.23 7.86
N LEU A 91 -2.54 -10.29 6.96
CA LEU A 91 -1.22 -9.95 6.45
C LEU A 91 -0.74 -8.67 7.14
N ASP A 92 0.39 -8.77 7.84
CA ASP A 92 1.03 -7.63 8.48
C ASP A 92 2.35 -7.33 7.75
N ILE A 93 2.40 -6.17 7.06
CA ILE A 93 3.55 -5.79 6.25
C ILE A 93 4.82 -5.64 7.12
N MET A 94 4.68 -5.23 8.38
CA MET A 94 5.82 -5.12 9.29
C MET A 94 6.44 -6.49 9.60
N GLU A 95 5.64 -7.56 9.68
CA GLU A 95 6.18 -8.90 9.92
C GLU A 95 7.08 -9.35 8.77
N ASP A 96 6.67 -9.11 7.52
CA ASP A 96 7.50 -9.42 6.35
C ASP A 96 8.78 -8.59 6.32
N VAL A 97 8.71 -7.31 6.67
CA VAL A 97 9.88 -6.42 6.78
C VAL A 97 10.85 -6.93 7.86
N VAL A 98 10.36 -7.26 9.05
CA VAL A 98 11.18 -7.78 10.14
C VAL A 98 11.77 -9.14 9.78
N TYR A 99 11.00 -10.01 9.11
CA TYR A 99 11.48 -11.30 8.65
C TYR A 99 12.65 -11.15 7.66
N ALA A 100 12.56 -10.18 6.74
CA ALA A 100 13.61 -9.95 5.74
C ALA A 100 14.84 -9.21 6.29
N LEU A 101 14.64 -8.24 7.19
CA LEU A 101 15.69 -7.30 7.60
C LEU A 101 16.20 -7.50 9.04
N GLY A 102 15.50 -8.27 9.87
CA GLY A 102 15.78 -8.45 11.29
C GLY A 102 15.46 -7.22 12.17
N HIS A 103 14.88 -6.16 11.61
CA HIS A 103 14.50 -4.95 12.33
C HIS A 103 13.27 -4.27 11.71
N ARG A 104 12.64 -3.37 12.48
CA ARG A 104 11.43 -2.66 12.08
C ARG A 104 11.74 -1.40 11.27
N LEU A 105 10.85 -1.05 10.34
CA LEU A 105 10.87 0.23 9.61
C LEU A 105 9.61 1.03 9.90
N LYS A 106 9.68 2.36 9.81
CA LYS A 106 8.48 3.20 9.87
C LYS A 106 7.70 3.07 8.56
N LEU A 107 6.37 3.13 8.63
CA LEU A 107 5.49 3.12 7.45
C LEU A 107 5.94 4.16 6.43
N GLU A 108 6.21 5.38 6.91
CA GLU A 108 6.70 6.50 6.12
C GLU A 108 7.99 6.19 5.35
N THR A 109 8.97 5.57 6.02
CA THR A 109 10.25 5.21 5.40
C THR A 109 10.06 4.17 4.31
N LEU A 110 9.18 3.21 4.54
CA LEU A 110 8.85 2.16 3.57
C LEU A 110 8.05 2.72 2.39
N ALA A 111 7.10 3.62 2.65
CA ALA A 111 6.32 4.34 1.64
C ALA A 111 7.21 5.19 0.74
N GLN A 112 8.09 6.00 1.32
CA GLN A 112 9.02 6.84 0.56
C GLN A 112 9.94 6.00 -0.33
N ALA A 113 10.44 4.87 0.18
CA ALA A 113 11.27 3.97 -0.61
C ALA A 113 10.48 3.25 -1.71
N THR A 114 9.27 2.76 -1.41
CA THR A 114 8.46 1.95 -2.34
C THR A 114 7.74 2.80 -3.38
N LEU A 115 7.03 3.82 -2.93
CA LEU A 115 6.11 4.65 -3.74
C LEU A 115 6.77 5.94 -4.25
N GLY A 116 7.95 6.30 -3.72
CA GLY A 116 8.63 7.56 -4.04
C GLY A 116 7.99 8.80 -3.40
N ARG A 117 6.96 8.61 -2.58
CA ARG A 117 6.25 9.67 -1.86
C ARG A 117 5.99 9.25 -0.41
N GLY A 118 6.02 10.25 0.46
CA GLY A 118 5.71 10.14 1.87
C GLY A 118 4.33 10.68 2.23
N LYS A 119 4.07 10.84 3.54
CA LYS A 119 2.90 11.54 4.08
C LYS A 119 2.84 12.97 3.55
N SER A 120 1.61 13.43 3.31
CA SER A 120 1.33 14.75 2.73
C SER A 120 1.39 15.90 3.75
N GLY A 121 1.70 15.62 5.02
CA GLY A 121 1.64 16.60 6.11
C GLY A 121 2.55 16.27 7.29
N ASP A 122 2.79 17.28 8.12
CA ASP A 122 3.56 17.13 9.34
C ASP A 122 2.86 16.21 10.34
N GLY A 123 3.65 15.36 11.00
CA GLY A 123 3.22 14.37 11.99
C GLY A 123 2.61 15.01 13.24
N LEU A 124 1.41 15.58 13.08
CA LEU A 124 0.55 16.00 14.16
C LEU A 124 0.00 14.74 14.83
N ASP A 125 0.07 14.71 16.16
CA ASP A 125 -0.26 13.54 16.97
C ASP A 125 -1.77 13.26 16.93
N ALA A 126 -2.17 12.07 16.48
CA ALA A 126 -3.55 11.63 16.45
C ALA A 126 -4.24 11.71 17.83
N ILE A 127 -3.47 11.50 18.91
CA ILE A 127 -3.97 11.64 20.29
C ILE A 127 -4.37 13.09 20.55
N ARG A 128 -3.63 14.07 20.04
CA ARG A 128 -3.98 15.49 20.18
C ARG A 128 -5.29 15.82 19.47
N TYR A 129 -5.48 15.34 18.23
CA TYR A 129 -6.75 15.56 17.52
C TYR A 129 -7.94 14.94 18.26
N PHE A 130 -7.77 13.76 18.84
CA PHE A 130 -8.79 13.15 19.67
C PHE A 130 -9.10 13.99 20.93
N GLN A 131 -8.08 14.45 21.65
CA GLN A 131 -8.23 15.28 22.84
C GLN A 131 -8.92 16.62 22.55
N GLU A 132 -8.65 17.22 21.40
CA GLU A 132 -9.27 18.47 20.94
C GLU A 132 -10.67 18.26 20.33
N GLY A 133 -11.11 17.01 20.12
CA GLY A 133 -12.36 16.67 19.43
C GLY A 133 -12.32 17.00 17.93
N ASN A 134 -11.13 17.15 17.34
CA ASN A 134 -10.94 17.45 15.92
C ASN A 134 -11.03 16.17 15.08
N TRP A 135 -12.25 15.67 14.94
CA TRP A 135 -12.53 14.40 14.25
C TRP A 135 -12.18 14.42 12.76
N GLU A 136 -12.33 15.55 12.08
CA GLU A 136 -12.01 15.67 10.65
C GLU A 136 -10.51 15.41 10.42
N MET A 137 -9.65 16.02 11.24
CA MET A 137 -8.20 15.81 11.12
C MET A 137 -7.77 14.43 11.58
N LEU A 138 -8.40 13.87 12.63
CA LEU A 138 -8.13 12.50 13.07
C LEU A 138 -8.49 11.48 11.97
N GLU A 139 -9.65 11.64 11.35
CA GLU A 139 -10.12 10.76 10.28
C GLU A 139 -9.24 10.88 9.03
N LYS A 140 -8.89 12.11 8.65
CA LYS A 140 -7.95 12.34 7.56
C LYS A 140 -6.59 11.69 7.82
N TYR A 141 -6.08 11.77 9.05
CA TYR A 141 -4.78 11.20 9.42
C TYR A 141 -4.80 9.67 9.31
N CYS A 142 -5.75 9.02 9.98
CA CYS A 142 -5.87 7.56 9.97
C CYS A 142 -6.13 7.02 8.55
N LEU A 143 -7.02 7.65 7.78
CA LEU A 143 -7.28 7.23 6.41
C LEU A 143 -6.09 7.46 5.47
N ASP A 144 -5.19 8.41 5.75
CA ASP A 144 -3.94 8.54 5.00
C ASP A 144 -2.99 7.36 5.27
N ASP A 145 -2.92 6.87 6.51
CA ASP A 145 -2.14 5.67 6.85
C ASP A 145 -2.73 4.39 6.23
N VAL A 146 -4.06 4.25 6.21
CA VAL A 146 -4.75 3.19 5.46
C VAL A 146 -4.40 3.27 3.97
N ARG A 147 -4.46 4.46 3.38
CA ARG A 147 -4.15 4.68 1.95
C ARG A 147 -2.70 4.31 1.65
N ILE A 148 -1.75 4.74 2.47
CA ILE A 148 -0.32 4.42 2.29
C ILE A 148 -0.09 2.91 2.40
N THR A 149 -0.67 2.27 3.43
CA THR A 149 -0.59 0.82 3.63
C THR A 149 -1.16 0.05 2.44
N LYS A 150 -2.32 0.48 1.94
CA LYS A 150 -2.96 -0.07 0.73
C LYS A 150 -2.07 0.07 -0.49
N GLU A 151 -1.46 1.24 -0.70
CA GLU A 151 -0.61 1.48 -1.86
C GLU A 151 0.69 0.65 -1.82
N ILE A 152 1.29 0.45 -0.64
CA ILE A 152 2.44 -0.46 -0.48
C ILE A 152 2.03 -1.89 -0.76
N TYR A 153 0.87 -2.33 -0.25
CA TYR A 153 0.33 -3.64 -0.55
C TYR A 153 0.08 -3.80 -2.06
N ASP A 154 -0.67 -2.90 -2.71
CA ASP A 154 -0.90 -2.96 -4.15
C ASP A 154 0.41 -3.01 -4.96
N TYR A 155 1.42 -2.26 -4.54
CA TYR A 155 2.74 -2.25 -5.18
C TYR A 155 3.40 -3.62 -5.11
N GLY A 156 3.50 -4.22 -3.92
CA GLY A 156 4.15 -5.51 -3.81
C GLY A 156 3.37 -6.62 -4.53
N VAL A 157 2.04 -6.51 -4.67
CA VAL A 157 1.22 -7.52 -5.38
C VAL A 157 1.65 -7.49 -6.84
N SER A 158 1.79 -6.28 -7.40
CA SER A 158 2.12 -6.09 -8.81
C SER A 158 3.60 -6.25 -9.12
N HIS A 159 4.51 -6.14 -8.14
CA HIS A 159 5.97 -6.19 -8.39
C HIS A 159 6.66 -7.41 -7.79
N GLY A 160 6.02 -8.17 -6.90
CA GLY A 160 6.67 -9.26 -6.16
C GLY A 160 7.69 -8.79 -5.12
N ASN A 161 7.84 -7.47 -4.92
CA ASN A 161 8.72 -6.87 -3.93
C ASN A 161 8.23 -5.49 -3.49
N ILE A 162 8.70 -5.06 -2.33
CA ILE A 162 8.63 -3.67 -1.85
C ILE A 162 10.06 -3.16 -1.66
N TRP A 163 10.24 -1.86 -1.43
CA TRP A 163 11.56 -1.25 -1.35
C TRP A 163 11.83 -0.61 0.01
N TYR A 164 13.09 -0.62 0.40
CA TYR A 164 13.59 0.12 1.56
C TYR A 164 14.91 0.80 1.22
N THR A 165 15.35 1.71 2.09
CA THR A 165 16.63 2.41 1.96
C THR A 165 17.53 2.02 3.12
N ASN A 166 18.73 1.53 2.82
CA ASN A 166 19.78 1.20 3.77
C ASN A 166 21.03 2.03 3.45
N ASN A 167 21.44 2.94 4.35
CA ASN A 167 22.60 3.81 4.15
C ASN A 167 22.59 4.56 2.80
N GLY A 168 21.41 5.03 2.38
CA GLY A 168 21.23 5.73 1.10
C GLY A 168 21.14 4.83 -0.13
N VAL A 169 21.33 3.52 0.02
CA VAL A 169 21.16 2.52 -1.04
C VAL A 169 19.74 1.98 -0.98
N LYS A 170 19.03 2.03 -2.11
CA LYS A 170 17.68 1.46 -2.25
C LYS A 170 17.79 -0.02 -2.60
N ASP A 171 17.14 -0.88 -1.83
CA ASP A 171 17.17 -2.33 -1.99
C ASP A 171 15.76 -2.95 -1.85
N LYS A 172 15.60 -4.19 -2.34
CA LYS A 172 14.31 -4.89 -2.44
C LYS A 172 14.08 -5.80 -1.23
N ILE A 173 12.84 -5.82 -0.76
CA ILE A 173 12.29 -6.87 0.11
C ILE A 173 11.36 -7.70 -0.76
N ALA A 174 11.74 -8.94 -1.04
CA ALA A 174 10.87 -9.88 -1.75
C ALA A 174 9.65 -10.21 -0.89
N ILE A 175 8.46 -10.18 -1.50
CA ILE A 175 7.22 -10.48 -0.79
C ILE A 175 6.61 -11.79 -1.26
N LYS A 176 5.83 -12.46 -0.39
CA LYS A 176 5.25 -13.79 -0.65
C LYS A 176 3.79 -13.75 -1.11
N TRP A 177 3.18 -12.58 -1.05
CA TRP A 177 1.76 -12.36 -1.27
C TRP A 177 1.44 -11.76 -2.65
N ALA A 178 2.41 -11.71 -3.56
CA ALA A 178 2.17 -11.44 -4.97
C ALA A 178 1.50 -12.65 -5.61
N GLU A 179 0.44 -12.40 -6.37
CA GLU A 179 -0.30 -13.42 -7.11
C GLU A 179 -0.26 -13.07 -8.60
N GLY A 180 0.08 -14.06 -9.44
CA GLY A 180 0.09 -13.89 -10.89
C GLY A 180 1.38 -13.31 -11.47
N GLU A 181 1.29 -12.78 -12.70
CA GLU A 181 2.41 -12.15 -13.40
C GLU A 181 2.70 -10.76 -12.81
N THR A 182 3.97 -10.49 -12.49
CA THR A 182 4.39 -9.16 -12.06
C THR A 182 4.40 -8.18 -13.25
N VAL A 183 4.44 -6.89 -12.96
CA VAL A 183 4.68 -5.83 -13.96
C VAL A 183 5.98 -6.10 -14.72
N GLU A 184 7.02 -6.58 -14.04
CA GLU A 184 8.28 -6.95 -14.67
C GLU A 184 8.09 -8.11 -15.66
N ASP A 185 7.34 -9.15 -15.28
CA ASP A 185 7.03 -10.29 -16.17
C ASP A 185 6.26 -9.84 -17.40
N ILE A 186 5.24 -8.99 -17.22
CA ILE A 186 4.42 -8.45 -18.30
C ILE A 186 5.29 -7.62 -19.27
N VAL A 187 6.18 -6.78 -18.73
CA VAL A 187 7.11 -5.97 -19.52
C VAL A 187 8.07 -6.84 -20.30
N ARG A 188 8.70 -7.84 -19.66
CA ARG A 188 9.63 -8.78 -20.32
C ARG A 188 8.93 -9.58 -21.41
N ARG A 189 7.72 -10.05 -21.14
CA ARG A 189 6.88 -10.74 -22.13
C ARG A 189 6.59 -9.84 -23.33
N ALA A 190 6.19 -8.59 -23.10
CA ALA A 190 5.88 -7.65 -24.18
C ALA A 190 7.09 -7.36 -25.07
N VAL A 191 8.29 -7.22 -24.49
CA VAL A 191 9.54 -7.10 -25.25
C VAL A 191 9.78 -8.35 -26.11
N SER A 192 9.65 -9.54 -25.52
CA SER A 192 9.91 -10.80 -26.24
C SER A 192 8.93 -11.08 -27.38
N ARG A 193 7.69 -10.58 -27.27
CA ARG A 193 6.60 -10.83 -28.22
C ARG A 193 6.27 -9.65 -29.13
N GLY A 194 6.97 -8.52 -29.00
CA GLY A 194 6.68 -7.31 -29.77
C GLY A 194 5.28 -6.76 -29.51
N LEU A 195 4.86 -6.73 -28.23
CA LEU A 195 3.53 -6.26 -27.82
C LEU A 195 3.57 -4.80 -27.36
N GLN A 196 2.51 -4.06 -27.68
CA GLN A 196 2.23 -2.77 -27.08
C GLN A 196 1.71 -2.98 -25.66
N LEU A 197 2.17 -2.14 -24.73
CA LEU A 197 1.64 -2.10 -23.37
C LEU A 197 0.78 -0.87 -23.15
N GLU A 198 -0.28 -1.02 -22.36
CA GLU A 198 -0.91 0.06 -21.63
C GLU A 198 -0.46 -0.02 -20.17
N ILE A 199 0.06 1.10 -19.65
CA ILE A 199 0.61 1.20 -18.31
C ILE A 199 -0.05 2.32 -17.52
N ASP A 200 -0.31 2.09 -16.23
CA ASP A 200 -0.63 3.14 -15.27
C ASP A 200 0.68 3.62 -14.63
N TYR A 201 1.12 4.82 -15.00
CA TYR A 201 2.44 5.34 -14.65
C TYR A 201 2.36 6.50 -13.66
N ILE A 202 3.20 6.45 -12.62
CA ILE A 202 3.34 7.54 -11.64
C ILE A 202 4.30 8.60 -12.21
N ASP A 203 3.79 9.81 -12.40
CA ASP A 203 4.58 10.97 -12.84
C ASP A 203 5.40 11.58 -11.69
N ASP A 204 6.33 12.46 -12.01
CA ASP A 204 7.24 13.06 -11.01
C ASP A 204 6.50 13.99 -10.03
N ASP A 205 5.33 14.49 -10.40
CA ASP A 205 4.43 15.26 -9.55
C ASP A 205 3.52 14.38 -8.66
N GLY A 206 3.70 13.05 -8.72
CA GLY A 206 2.89 12.08 -7.99
C GLY A 206 1.53 11.77 -8.60
N SER A 207 1.15 12.44 -9.70
CA SER A 207 -0.05 12.09 -10.46
C SER A 207 0.13 10.74 -11.16
N SER A 208 -0.99 10.09 -11.51
CA SER A 208 -0.96 8.83 -12.27
C SER A 208 -1.61 9.02 -13.62
N THR A 209 -0.95 8.57 -14.69
CA THR A 209 -1.47 8.66 -16.07
C THR A 209 -1.42 7.30 -16.75
N THR A 210 -2.50 6.96 -17.48
CA THR A 210 -2.52 5.77 -18.33
C THR A 210 -1.87 6.08 -19.68
N ARG A 211 -0.90 5.26 -20.09
CA ARG A 211 -0.07 5.48 -21.29
C ARG A 211 0.05 4.22 -22.11
N ARG A 212 -0.08 4.35 -23.42
CA ARG A 212 0.31 3.29 -24.36
C ARG A 212 1.77 3.46 -24.78
N ILE A 213 2.54 2.39 -24.67
CA ILE A 213 3.98 2.39 -24.93
C ILE A 213 4.38 1.22 -25.83
N ASP A 214 5.24 1.50 -26.81
CA ASP A 214 5.92 0.49 -27.63
C ASP A 214 7.38 0.41 -27.18
N ILE A 215 7.76 -0.69 -26.52
CA ILE A 215 9.08 -0.84 -25.90
C ILE A 215 10.14 -1.09 -26.95
N GLN A 216 11.20 -0.27 -26.94
CA GLN A 216 12.39 -0.49 -27.78
C GLN A 216 13.47 -1.29 -27.05
N LYS A 217 13.71 -0.95 -25.78
CA LYS A 217 14.77 -1.57 -24.98
C LYS A 217 14.45 -1.46 -23.49
N ILE A 218 14.83 -2.48 -22.73
CA ILE A 218 14.90 -2.44 -21.28
C ILE A 218 16.37 -2.61 -20.83
N THR A 219 16.81 -1.78 -19.90
CA THR A 219 18.10 -1.89 -19.22
C THR A 219 17.84 -1.69 -17.72
N ASP A 220 18.08 -2.72 -16.92
CA ASP A 220 17.70 -2.75 -15.49
C ASP A 220 16.22 -2.34 -15.30
N ASN A 221 15.95 -1.30 -14.50
CA ASN A 221 14.61 -0.76 -14.29
C ASN A 221 14.22 0.33 -15.32
N LYS A 222 15.03 0.61 -16.33
CA LYS A 222 14.74 1.69 -17.31
C LYS A 222 14.19 1.11 -18.61
N ILE A 223 13.01 1.57 -19.00
CA ILE A 223 12.31 1.16 -20.21
C ILE A 223 12.36 2.32 -21.21
N LYS A 224 13.12 2.16 -22.29
CA LYS A 224 13.08 3.08 -23.43
C LYS A 224 11.94 2.66 -24.35
N ALA A 225 10.93 3.52 -24.49
CA ALA A 225 9.73 3.22 -25.27
C ALA A 225 9.18 4.45 -25.99
N TYR A 226 8.48 4.23 -27.11
CA TYR A 226 7.69 5.28 -27.75
C TYR A 226 6.39 5.47 -26.96
N CYS A 227 6.16 6.69 -26.47
CA CYS A 227 4.98 7.04 -25.70
C CYS A 227 3.93 7.66 -26.62
N HIS A 228 2.80 6.97 -26.82
CA HIS A 228 1.73 7.43 -27.72
C HIS A 228 1.02 8.69 -27.20
N LEU A 229 0.91 8.83 -25.88
CA LEU A 229 0.35 10.05 -25.27
C LEU A 229 1.22 11.29 -25.53
N ARG A 230 2.55 11.13 -25.51
CA ARG A 230 3.50 12.24 -25.69
C ARG A 230 4.03 12.35 -27.11
N LYS A 231 3.70 11.40 -27.98
CA LYS A 231 4.19 11.26 -29.37
C LYS A 231 5.71 11.33 -29.48
N ALA A 232 6.43 10.76 -28.51
CA ALA A 232 7.88 10.86 -28.42
C ALA A 232 8.51 9.64 -27.73
N LEU A 233 9.79 9.39 -28.02
CA LEU A 233 10.59 8.45 -27.22
C LEU A 233 10.80 9.01 -25.80
N ARG A 234 10.60 8.15 -24.81
CA ARG A 234 10.74 8.45 -23.39
C ARG A 234 11.45 7.30 -22.70
N VAL A 235 12.00 7.62 -21.53
CA VAL A 235 12.48 6.61 -20.58
C VAL A 235 11.47 6.55 -19.44
N PHE A 236 10.95 5.36 -19.19
CA PHE A 236 10.07 5.05 -18.08
C PHE A 236 10.86 4.28 -17.02
N ASP A 237 10.53 4.51 -15.76
CA ASP A 237 11.02 3.70 -14.66
C ASP A 237 10.04 2.55 -14.38
N LEU A 238 10.51 1.31 -14.46
CA LEU A 238 9.73 0.11 -14.15
C LEU A 238 9.12 0.22 -12.75
N THR A 239 9.83 0.81 -11.78
CA THR A 239 9.32 0.95 -10.42
C THR A 239 8.21 1.98 -10.29
N LYS A 240 7.92 2.76 -11.33
CA LYS A 240 6.83 3.75 -11.37
C LYS A 240 5.60 3.24 -12.13
N ILE A 241 5.59 2.00 -12.61
CA ILE A 241 4.44 1.39 -13.28
C ILE A 241 3.57 0.68 -12.23
N LYS A 242 2.39 1.23 -11.92
CA LYS A 242 1.45 0.61 -10.97
C LYS A 242 0.82 -0.67 -11.52
N LYS A 243 0.43 -0.62 -12.80
CA LYS A 243 -0.21 -1.71 -13.53
C LYS A 243 0.27 -1.69 -14.98
N ALA A 244 0.36 -2.87 -15.57
CA ALA A 244 0.66 -3.05 -16.99
C ALA A 244 -0.27 -4.11 -17.57
N ARG A 245 -0.68 -3.93 -18.83
CA ARG A 245 -1.37 -4.96 -19.62
C ARG A 245 -0.99 -4.84 -21.07
N ASP A 246 -0.96 -5.95 -21.79
CA ASP A 246 -0.81 -5.95 -23.23
C ASP A 246 -2.11 -5.51 -23.91
N VAL A 247 -1.96 -4.75 -25.00
CA VAL A 247 -3.09 -4.23 -25.80
C VAL A 247 -2.99 -4.60 -27.27
N GLY A 248 -2.19 -5.63 -27.57
CA GLY A 248 -1.98 -6.17 -28.91
C GLY A 248 -0.55 -5.92 -29.44
N PRO A 249 -0.32 -6.15 -30.74
CA PRO A 249 0.98 -5.92 -31.38
C PRO A 249 1.41 -4.45 -31.32
N MET A 250 2.72 -4.21 -31.25
CA MET A 250 3.29 -2.85 -31.33
C MET A 250 2.87 -2.15 -32.63
N GLN A 251 2.58 -0.85 -32.53
CA GLN A 251 2.19 -0.03 -33.69
C GLN A 251 3.39 0.66 -34.34
N SER A 252 4.38 1.08 -33.54
CA SER A 252 5.48 1.92 -34.03
C SER A 252 6.61 1.17 -34.75
N TYR A 253 6.54 -0.17 -34.90
CA TYR A 253 7.63 -0.94 -35.51
C TYR A 253 7.85 -0.65 -37.01
N GLN A 254 6.98 0.15 -37.65
CA GLN A 254 7.07 0.41 -39.09
C GLN A 254 7.91 1.63 -39.53
N LYS A 255 8.45 2.49 -38.65
CA LYS A 255 9.09 3.75 -39.13
C LYS A 255 10.34 4.29 -38.41
N THR A 256 11.05 3.53 -37.57
CA THR A 256 12.23 4.13 -36.87
C THR A 256 13.45 3.21 -36.72
N LEU A 257 13.59 2.25 -37.63
CA LEU A 257 14.87 1.63 -37.97
C LEU A 257 15.24 2.04 -39.41
N LEU A 258 15.38 3.34 -39.63
CA LEU A 258 16.12 3.98 -40.73
C LEU A 258 16.79 5.23 -40.17
#